data_AF-Q2FNN5-F1
#
_entry.id   AF-Q2FNN5-F1
#
_cell.length_a   1.000
_cell.length_b   1.000
_cell.length_c   1.000
_cell.angle_alpha   90.00
_cell.angle_beta   90.00
_cell.angle_gamma   90.00
#
_symmetry.space_group_name_H-M   'P 1'
#
loop_
_entity.id
_entity.type
_entity.pdbx_description
1 polymer ?
#
loop_
_entity_poly.entity_id
_entity_poly.type
_entity_poly.pdbx_seq_one_letter_code
_entity_poly.pdbx_strand_id
1 'polypeptide(L)'
;MYLHIANIDSSFNKPDSITTERNNHFFGLGIEKAKDIIKDGAYHEPAYRSSSLDLSTAYGFAAKERDESGFCNVFMFQTPPGTKALSLGDGEYEYLMPRGEEYVVGDIFNADRFEYKHTDYGVERVTPLEKVRMILLKRVIR
;
A
#
# COMPACT_ATOMS: atom_id res chain seq x y z
N MET A 1 24.62 -7.24 6.19
CA MET A 1 23.22 -7.54 5.82
C MET A 1 22.33 -7.83 7.03
N TYR A 2 22.65 -8.81 7.88
CA TYR A 2 21.85 -9.12 9.09
C TYR A 2 21.70 -7.97 10.08
N LEU A 3 22.76 -7.15 10.26
CA LEU A 3 22.71 -5.97 11.12
C LEU A 3 21.69 -4.92 10.62
N HIS A 4 21.52 -4.75 9.31
CA HIS A 4 20.59 -3.78 8.76
C HIS A 4 19.13 -4.22 8.98
N ILE A 5 18.83 -5.50 8.75
CA ILE A 5 17.50 -6.07 9.01
C ILE A 5 17.15 -5.91 10.49
N ALA A 6 18.06 -6.27 11.39
CA ALA A 6 17.85 -6.12 12.83
C ALA A 6 17.64 -4.65 13.25
N ASN A 7 18.39 -3.71 12.65
CA ASN A 7 18.24 -2.28 12.93
C ASN A 7 16.88 -1.75 12.46
N ILE A 8 16.41 -2.14 11.27
CA ILE A 8 15.10 -1.75 10.76
C ILE A 8 14.00 -2.37 11.63
N ASP A 9 14.07 -3.68 11.91
CA ASP A 9 13.12 -4.39 12.80
C ASP A 9 13.03 -3.71 14.17
N SER A 10 14.16 -3.27 14.74
CA SER A 10 14.18 -2.56 16.02
C SER A 10 13.50 -1.18 15.97
N SER A 11 13.51 -0.52 14.81
CA SER A 11 12.89 0.79 14.65
C SER A 11 11.36 0.72 14.76
N PHE A 12 10.76 -0.41 14.37
CA PHE A 12 9.33 -0.69 14.56
C PHE A 12 8.90 -0.95 16.01
N ASN A 13 9.83 -0.90 16.97
CA ASN A 13 9.52 -1.01 18.40
C ASN A 13 9.56 0.34 19.12
N LYS A 14 9.88 1.42 18.41
CA LYS A 14 9.89 2.76 18.98
C LYS A 14 8.48 3.35 19.05
N PRO A 15 8.17 4.23 20.01
CA PRO A 15 6.82 4.79 20.15
C PRO A 15 6.30 5.56 18.93
N ASP A 16 7.19 6.21 18.20
CA ASP A 16 6.92 6.97 16.96
C ASP A 16 6.62 6.08 15.74
N SER A 17 6.87 4.77 15.84
CA SER A 17 6.55 3.78 14.81
C SER A 17 5.13 3.20 14.93
N ILE A 18 4.30 3.75 15.82
CA ILE A 18 2.94 3.28 16.07
C ILE A 18 1.95 4.30 15.54
N THR A 19 1.08 3.89 14.61
CA THR A 19 0.05 4.77 14.05
C THR A 19 -0.96 5.16 15.12
N THR A 20 -1.32 6.43 15.17
CA THR A 20 -2.31 6.97 16.12
C THR A 20 -3.73 6.92 15.57
N GLU A 21 -3.85 6.82 14.25
CA GLU A 21 -5.12 6.85 13.53
C GLU A 21 -5.26 5.67 12.57
N ARG A 22 -6.47 5.55 12.02
CA ARG A 22 -6.77 4.58 10.99
C ARG A 22 -6.37 5.15 9.64
N ASN A 23 -5.49 4.44 8.93
CA ASN A 23 -4.96 4.90 7.65
C ASN A 23 -5.27 3.92 6.52
N ASN A 24 -5.55 4.47 5.33
CA ASN A 24 -5.58 3.72 4.09
C ASN A 24 -4.21 3.84 3.43
N HIS A 25 -3.55 2.70 3.27
CA HIS A 25 -2.24 2.60 2.64
C HIS A 25 -2.39 2.03 1.25
N PHE A 26 -1.67 2.63 0.31
CA PHE A 26 -1.65 2.25 -1.09
C PHE A 26 -0.26 1.81 -1.52
N PHE A 27 -0.19 0.81 -2.39
CA PHE A 27 1.06 0.32 -2.94
C PHE A 27 0.88 -0.10 -4.41
N GLY A 28 1.72 0.43 -5.29
CA GLY A 28 1.74 0.01 -6.69
C GLY A 28 2.42 -1.34 -6.84
N LEU A 29 1.77 -2.29 -7.51
CA LEU A 29 2.26 -3.65 -7.66
C LEU A 29 2.73 -3.89 -9.09
N GLY A 30 3.92 -4.47 -9.24
CA GLY A 30 4.40 -4.96 -10.53
C GLY A 30 3.59 -6.17 -11.03
N ILE A 31 3.53 -6.32 -12.35
CA ILE A 31 2.69 -7.32 -13.05
C ILE A 31 2.92 -8.73 -12.53
N GLU A 32 4.19 -9.11 -12.35
CA GLU A 32 4.57 -10.47 -11.93
C GLU A 32 4.03 -10.84 -10.55
N LYS A 33 3.92 -9.88 -9.62
CA LYS A 33 3.30 -10.13 -8.33
C LYS A 33 1.77 -10.10 -8.42
N ALA A 34 1.21 -9.35 -9.37
CA ALA A 34 -0.22 -9.13 -9.48
C ALA A 34 -0.99 -10.29 -10.14
N LYS A 35 -0.30 -11.09 -10.96
CA LYS A 35 -0.90 -12.21 -11.72
C LYS A 35 -1.44 -13.33 -10.84
N ASP A 36 -0.79 -13.58 -9.70
CA ASP A 36 -1.12 -14.69 -8.80
C ASP A 36 -2.16 -14.29 -7.74
N ILE A 37 -2.69 -13.06 -7.83
CA ILE A 37 -3.61 -12.51 -6.84
C ILE A 37 -5.04 -12.81 -7.23
N ILE A 38 -5.68 -13.58 -6.37
CA ILE A 38 -7.07 -13.98 -6.49
C ILE A 38 -7.86 -13.53 -5.27
N LYS A 39 -9.15 -13.26 -5.46
CA LYS A 39 -10.08 -12.95 -4.37
C LYS A 39 -10.11 -14.10 -3.36
N ASP A 40 -10.21 -13.75 -2.08
CA ASP A 40 -10.14 -14.64 -0.92
C ASP A 40 -8.81 -15.42 -0.76
N GLY A 41 -7.83 -15.16 -1.64
CA GLY A 41 -6.50 -15.73 -1.56
C GLY A 41 -5.65 -15.12 -0.43
N ALA A 42 -4.66 -15.88 0.02
CA ALA A 42 -3.64 -15.37 0.93
C ALA A 42 -2.53 -14.66 0.14
N TYR A 43 -2.10 -13.50 0.63
CA TYR A 43 -0.94 -12.79 0.14
C TYR A 43 0.08 -12.64 1.27
N HIS A 44 1.31 -13.07 1.01
CA HIS A 44 2.41 -12.97 1.96
C HIS A 44 3.46 -11.99 1.43
N GLU A 45 3.83 -11.02 2.28
CA GLU A 45 4.88 -10.07 1.96
C GLU A 45 6.13 -10.31 2.82
N PRO A 46 7.13 -11.06 2.31
CA PRO A 46 8.29 -11.44 3.11
C PRO A 46 9.28 -10.27 3.35
N ALA A 47 9.23 -9.22 2.52
CA ALA A 47 10.11 -8.07 2.62
C ALA A 47 9.42 -6.90 3.35
N TYR A 48 10.17 -5.88 3.74
CA TYR A 48 9.56 -4.60 4.12
C TYR A 48 8.77 -4.03 2.94
N ARG A 49 7.77 -3.20 3.24
CA ARG A 49 6.92 -2.63 2.21
C ARG A 49 6.76 -1.13 2.38
N SER A 50 7.26 -0.38 1.42
CA SER A 50 6.89 1.01 1.27
C SER A 50 5.43 1.09 0.80
N SER A 51 4.67 2.00 1.39
CA SER A 51 3.29 2.32 1.06
C SER A 51 3.11 3.83 1.16
N SER A 52 2.11 4.38 0.48
CA SER A 52 1.75 5.80 0.57
C SER A 52 0.32 5.95 1.08
N LEU A 53 0.03 7.03 1.80
CA LEU A 53 -1.35 7.43 2.08
C LEU A 53 -2.03 8.09 0.88
N ASP A 54 -1.27 8.45 -0.15
CA ASP A 54 -1.75 9.02 -1.40
C ASP A 54 -1.81 7.93 -2.49
N LEU A 55 -3.03 7.65 -2.95
CA LEU A 55 -3.26 6.70 -4.04
C LEU A 55 -2.58 7.12 -5.35
N SER A 56 -2.48 8.42 -5.62
CA SER A 56 -1.89 8.92 -6.87
C SER A 56 -0.40 8.58 -6.98
N THR A 57 0.32 8.60 -5.86
CA THR A 57 1.73 8.17 -5.75
C THR A 57 1.87 6.69 -6.06
N ALA A 58 1.06 5.84 -5.40
CA ALA A 58 1.07 4.39 -5.64
C ALA A 58 0.69 4.04 -7.09
N TYR A 59 -0.30 4.73 -7.65
CA TYR A 59 -0.71 4.58 -9.04
C TYR A 59 0.41 5.01 -10.00
N GLY A 60 1.12 6.12 -9.73
CA GLY A 60 2.23 6.58 -10.56
C GLY A 60 3.37 5.56 -10.66
N PHE A 61 3.60 4.78 -9.60
CA PHE A 61 4.50 3.63 -9.64
C PHE A 61 3.93 2.49 -10.49
N ALA A 62 2.70 2.06 -10.23
CA ALA A 62 2.05 0.97 -10.96
C ALA A 62 1.85 1.26 -12.46
N ALA A 63 1.69 2.53 -12.85
CA ALA A 63 1.51 2.95 -14.23
C ALA A 63 2.74 2.70 -15.12
N LYS A 64 3.92 2.50 -14.52
CA LYS A 64 5.15 2.09 -15.22
C LYS A 64 5.17 0.59 -15.52
N GLU A 65 4.30 -0.17 -14.86
CA GLU A 65 4.24 -1.64 -14.83
C GLU A 65 2.83 -2.11 -15.23
N ARG A 66 2.24 -1.49 -16.26
CA ARG A 66 0.89 -1.87 -16.74
C ARG A 66 0.88 -3.29 -17.26
N ASP A 67 -0.12 -4.06 -16.86
CA ASP A 67 -0.34 -5.39 -17.44
C ASP A 67 -0.81 -5.32 -18.91
N GLU A 68 -0.85 -6.48 -19.57
CA GLU A 68 -1.28 -6.60 -20.97
C GLU A 68 -2.73 -6.14 -21.21
N SER A 69 -3.57 -6.15 -20.16
CA SER A 69 -4.94 -5.62 -20.20
C SER A 69 -5.00 -4.09 -20.03
N GLY A 70 -3.85 -3.46 -19.78
CA GLY A 70 -3.67 -2.02 -19.61
C GLY A 70 -3.93 -1.51 -18.20
N PHE A 71 -4.25 -2.39 -17.24
CA PHE A 71 -4.57 -2.02 -15.87
C PHE A 71 -3.32 -1.84 -15.00
N CYS A 72 -3.34 -0.79 -14.18
CA CYS A 72 -2.38 -0.52 -13.13
C CYS A 72 -2.82 -1.25 -11.86
N ASN A 73 -2.00 -2.17 -11.38
CA ASN A 73 -2.30 -2.95 -10.18
C ASN A 73 -1.95 -2.15 -8.93
N VAL A 74 -2.95 -1.80 -8.13
CA VAL A 74 -2.76 -1.06 -6.88
C VAL A 74 -3.36 -1.82 -5.72
N PHE A 75 -2.55 -2.04 -4.69
CA PHE A 75 -2.99 -2.55 -3.41
C PHE A 75 -3.52 -1.44 -2.54
N MET A 76 -4.60 -1.74 -1.82
CA MET A 76 -5.09 -0.92 -0.74
C MET A 76 -5.29 -1.80 0.49
N PHE A 77 -4.75 -1.37 1.62
CA PHE A 77 -5.03 -1.98 2.92
C PHE A 77 -5.25 -0.90 3.96
N GLN A 78 -6.00 -1.24 4.99
CA GLN A 78 -6.29 -0.31 6.07
C GLN A 78 -5.60 -0.77 7.35
N THR A 79 -4.89 0.14 8.00
CA THR A 79 -4.26 -0.10 9.31
C THR A 79 -5.13 0.52 10.41
N PRO A 80 -5.47 -0.20 11.49
CA PRO A 80 -6.07 0.42 12.67
C PRO A 80 -5.04 1.26 13.45
N PRO A 81 -5.50 2.14 14.36
CA PRO A 81 -4.62 2.72 15.38
C PRO A 81 -3.87 1.62 16.15
N GLY A 82 -2.62 1.89 16.54
CA GLY A 82 -1.76 0.93 17.22
C GLY A 82 -0.94 0.06 16.25
N THR A 83 -1.03 0.28 14.93
CA THR A 83 -0.29 -0.51 13.95
C THR A 83 1.17 -0.05 13.87
N LYS A 84 2.10 -1.00 13.76
CA LYS A 84 3.51 -0.70 13.47
C LYS A 84 3.69 -0.26 12.03
N ALA A 85 4.09 0.99 11.82
CA ALA A 85 4.46 1.56 10.53
C ALA A 85 5.41 2.76 10.77
N LEU A 86 6.49 2.87 9.99
CA LEU A 86 7.44 3.97 10.10
C LEU A 86 7.13 5.01 9.02
N SER A 87 6.76 6.23 9.42
CA SER A 87 6.70 7.36 8.48
C SER A 87 8.12 7.72 8.04
N LEU A 88 8.36 7.74 6.73
CA LEU A 88 9.69 8.02 6.13
C LEU A 88 9.86 9.47 5.67
N GLY A 89 8.81 10.29 5.74
CA GLY A 89 8.89 11.74 5.49
C GLY A 89 7.71 12.32 4.71
N ASP A 90 7.67 13.66 4.67
CA ASP A 90 6.48 14.44 4.32
C ASP A 90 6.20 14.56 2.80
N GLY A 91 7.10 14.09 1.94
CA GLY A 91 6.99 14.31 0.49
C GLY A 91 6.06 13.35 -0.24
N GLU A 92 6.09 12.07 0.12
CA GLU A 92 5.31 11.01 -0.54
C GLU A 92 4.24 10.41 0.38
N TYR A 93 4.06 10.98 1.59
CA TYR A 93 3.26 10.38 2.67
C TYR A 93 3.63 8.90 2.86
N GLU A 94 4.94 8.62 2.82
CA GLU A 94 5.48 7.27 2.74
C GLU A 94 5.53 6.64 4.13
N TYR A 95 5.01 5.42 4.22
CA TYR A 95 5.09 4.57 5.37
C TYR A 95 5.77 3.25 5.00
N LEU A 96 6.82 2.92 5.73
CA LEU A 96 7.42 1.59 5.70
C LEU A 96 6.63 0.67 6.64
N MET A 97 6.14 -0.44 6.10
CA MET A 97 5.50 -1.52 6.82
C MET A 97 6.53 -2.59 7.22
N PRO A 98 6.31 -3.28 8.35
CA PRO A 98 7.18 -4.36 8.77
C PRO A 98 7.15 -5.50 7.76
N ARG A 99 8.23 -6.29 7.74
CA ARG A 99 8.35 -7.46 6.88
C ARG A 99 7.53 -8.65 7.42
N GLY A 100 7.22 -9.60 6.55
CA GLY A 100 6.55 -10.84 6.92
C GLY A 100 5.05 -10.67 7.16
N GLU A 101 4.45 -9.61 6.62
CA GLU A 101 3.01 -9.38 6.79
C GLU A 101 2.19 -10.36 5.94
N GLU A 102 1.05 -10.73 6.49
CA GLU A 102 0.10 -11.62 5.85
C GLU A 102 -1.23 -10.89 5.65
N TYR A 103 -1.81 -11.13 4.49
CA TYR A 103 -3.04 -10.50 4.05
C TYR A 103 -3.98 -11.54 3.45
N VAL A 104 -5.27 -11.29 3.58
CA VAL A 104 -6.31 -11.95 2.78
C VAL A 104 -6.80 -10.93 1.76
N VAL A 105 -6.87 -11.33 0.50
CA VAL A 105 -7.43 -10.50 -0.57
C VAL A 105 -8.94 -10.47 -0.40
N GLY A 106 -9.49 -9.33 -0.02
CA GLY A 106 -10.92 -9.17 0.25
C GLY A 106 -11.72 -8.96 -1.04
N ASP A 107 -11.36 -7.95 -1.82
CA ASP A 107 -12.04 -7.67 -3.09
C ASP A 107 -11.08 -7.18 -4.15
N ILE A 108 -11.47 -7.35 -5.41
CA ILE A 108 -10.73 -6.89 -6.57
C ILE A 108 -11.71 -6.20 -7.49
N PHE A 109 -11.43 -4.94 -7.82
CA PHE A 109 -12.24 -4.21 -8.80
C PHE A 109 -11.36 -3.57 -9.86
N ASN A 110 -11.89 -3.57 -11.09
CA ASN A 110 -11.28 -2.93 -12.23
C ASN A 110 -12.13 -1.71 -12.60
N ALA A 111 -11.49 -0.56 -12.71
CA ALA A 111 -12.12 0.69 -13.11
C ALA A 111 -11.35 1.26 -14.29
N ASP A 112 -12.03 1.42 -15.44
CA ASP A 112 -11.45 2.12 -16.58
C ASP A 112 -11.14 3.58 -16.23
N ARG A 113 -11.97 4.19 -15.39
CA ARG A 113 -11.73 5.51 -14.81
C ARG A 113 -12.16 5.52 -13.34
N PHE A 114 -11.29 6.01 -12.48
CA PHE A 114 -11.50 6.14 -11.04
C PHE A 114 -11.18 7.55 -10.58
N GLU A 115 -12.12 8.22 -9.93
CA GLU A 115 -11.92 9.58 -9.41
C GLU A 115 -11.50 9.50 -7.94
N TYR A 116 -10.22 9.76 -7.68
CA TYR A 116 -9.67 9.77 -6.34
C TYR A 116 -9.74 11.18 -5.75
N LYS A 117 -10.51 11.33 -4.67
CA LYS A 117 -10.59 12.58 -3.91
C LYS A 117 -9.61 12.56 -2.77
N HIS A 118 -8.78 13.60 -2.67
CA HIS A 118 -7.82 13.75 -1.58
C HIS A 118 -7.65 15.22 -1.21
N THR A 119 -7.03 15.46 -0.06
CA THR A 119 -6.77 16.80 0.44
C THR A 119 -5.27 17.04 0.41
N ASP A 120 -4.86 18.08 -0.31
CA ASP A 120 -3.47 18.47 -0.45
C ASP A 120 -3.32 19.91 0.06
N TYR A 121 -2.56 20.09 1.14
CA TYR A 121 -2.42 21.38 1.87
C TYR A 121 -3.76 22.05 2.21
N GLY A 122 -4.77 21.25 2.60
CA GLY A 122 -6.10 21.75 2.96
C GLY A 122 -7.02 22.05 1.77
N VAL A 123 -6.59 21.77 0.54
CA VAL A 123 -7.40 21.94 -0.67
C VAL A 123 -7.90 20.57 -1.15
N GLU A 124 -9.21 20.41 -1.29
CA GLU A 124 -9.79 19.22 -1.90
C GLU A 124 -9.42 19.17 -3.39
N ARG A 125 -8.81 18.06 -3.81
CA ARG A 125 -8.46 17.77 -5.20
C ARG A 125 -9.14 16.48 -5.63
N VAL A 126 -9.49 16.43 -6.92
CA VAL A 126 -9.97 15.21 -7.58
C VAL A 126 -8.95 14.86 -8.65
N THR A 127 -8.32 13.69 -8.50
CA THR A 127 -7.36 13.16 -9.46
C THR A 127 -7.99 12.00 -10.22
N PRO A 128 -8.20 12.11 -11.54
CA PRO A 128 -8.66 10.99 -12.35
C PRO A 128 -7.52 10.00 -12.56
N LEU A 129 -7.80 8.72 -12.32
CA LEU A 129 -6.90 7.60 -12.57
C LEU A 129 -7.52 6.70 -13.64
N GLU A 130 -6.71 6.27 -14.60
CA GLU A 130 -7.18 5.51 -15.77
C GLU A 130 -6.68 4.07 -15.70
N LYS A 131 -7.58 3.12 -15.97
CA LYS A 131 -7.32 1.68 -15.94
C LYS A 131 -6.70 1.25 -14.61
N VAL A 132 -7.43 1.36 -13.51
CA VAL A 132 -6.98 0.93 -12.18
C VAL A 132 -7.57 -0.44 -11.85
N ARG A 133 -6.71 -1.41 -11.53
CA ARG A 133 -7.09 -2.65 -10.85
C ARG A 133 -6.76 -2.48 -9.38
N MET A 134 -7.77 -2.21 -8.57
CA MET A 134 -7.61 -2.06 -7.14
C MET A 134 -7.82 -3.40 -6.45
N ILE A 135 -6.90 -3.75 -5.56
CA ILE A 135 -6.88 -5.00 -4.82
C ILE A 135 -6.95 -4.64 -3.34
N LEU A 136 -8.09 -4.92 -2.72
CA LEU A 136 -8.35 -4.63 -1.33
C LEU A 136 -7.82 -5.77 -0.46
N LEU A 137 -6.89 -5.46 0.44
CA LEU A 137 -6.30 -6.42 1.35
C LEU A 137 -6.80 -6.20 2.77
N LYS A 138 -7.11 -7.31 3.44
CA LYS A 138 -7.36 -7.36 4.87
C LYS A 138 -6.16 -8.00 5.55
N ARG A 139 -5.48 -7.23 6.40
CA ARG A 139 -4.35 -7.73 7.18
C ARG A 139 -4.80 -8.83 8.14
N VAL A 140 -4.03 -9.90 8.22
CA VAL A 140 -4.21 -10.96 9.21
C VAL A 140 -3.51 -10.50 10.50
N ILE A 141 -4.30 -10.18 11.52
CA ILE A 141 -3.79 -9.87 12.86
C ILE A 141 -3.70 -11.21 13.61
N ARG A 142 -2.48 -11.60 13.99
CA ARG A 142 -2.21 -12.77 14.83
C ARG A 142 -1.85 -12.32 16.24
#